data_AF-A0A6A5DT70-F1
#
_entry.id   AF-A0A6A5DT70-F1
#
_cell.length_a   1.000
_cell.length_b   1.000
_cell.length_c   1.000
_cell.angle_alpha   90.00
_cell.angle_beta   90.00
_cell.angle_gamma   90.00
#
_symmetry.space_group_name_H-M   'P 1'
#
loop_
_entity.id
_entity.type
_entity.pdbx_description
1 polymer ?
#
loop_
_entity_poly.entity_id
_entity_poly.type
_entity_poly.pdbx_seq_one_letter_code
_entity_poly.pdbx_strand_id
1 'polypeptide(L)'
;MFVNMSQGERLAYPLYVIDELLRRREDKNIHLRVVYDIACVVASHFRVKIREGIPQNLSLAAPAFHIYGHKLPCQIKYSTRRLEGFGLTDGEGMERLWSFLRRFARVTKEMTPSHRLDLLTDALLHYGRRKSTDLEVQLLQRLDRAEKISILAQEDISSVIREAPVLVSERDMERWKKREIELAQQKQKPIHTVCRWKRDYITNLIQFYKFKSGTRELYMEDGTE
;
A
#
# COMPACT_ATOMS: atom_id res chain seq x y z
N MET A 1 0.69 -15.21 14.09
CA MET A 1 1.63 -14.51 14.99
C MET A 1 1.11 -13.11 15.20
N PHE A 2 1.03 -12.66 16.44
CA PHE A 2 0.66 -11.28 16.78
C PHE A 2 1.85 -10.64 17.49
N VAL A 3 2.13 -9.38 17.17
CA VAL A 3 3.27 -8.63 17.72
C VAL A 3 2.72 -7.36 18.37
N ASN A 4 3.12 -7.12 19.62
CA ASN A 4 2.75 -5.90 20.32
C ASN A 4 3.65 -4.74 19.86
N MET A 5 3.04 -3.66 19.35
CA MET A 5 3.75 -2.48 18.87
C MET A 5 3.86 -1.43 19.97
N SER A 6 4.89 -1.55 20.81
CA SER A 6 5.12 -0.64 21.94
C SER A 6 5.64 0.75 21.56
N GLN A 7 6.22 0.92 20.36
CA GLN A 7 6.87 2.16 19.94
C GLN A 7 6.20 2.82 18.71
N GLY A 8 4.90 2.57 18.53
CA GLY A 8 4.11 3.05 17.39
C GLY A 8 4.33 2.25 16.10
N GLU A 9 3.79 2.73 14.99
CA GLU A 9 3.88 2.07 13.67
C GLU A 9 5.26 2.25 13.01
N ARG A 10 6.28 1.62 13.60
CA ARG A 10 7.62 1.59 13.04
C ARG A 10 7.73 0.52 11.96
N LEU A 11 8.47 0.83 10.90
CA LEU A 11 8.77 -0.13 9.82
C LEU A 11 9.52 -1.39 10.31
N ALA A 12 10.16 -1.33 11.49
CA ALA A 12 10.81 -2.47 12.11
C ALA A 12 9.83 -3.63 12.41
N TYR A 13 8.58 -3.35 12.80
CA TYR A 13 7.61 -4.40 13.11
C TYR A 13 7.21 -5.25 11.90
N PRO A 14 6.75 -4.69 10.76
CA PRO A 14 6.44 -5.51 9.59
C PRO A 14 7.68 -6.23 9.04
N LEU A 15 8.87 -5.63 9.10
CA LEU A 15 10.11 -6.30 8.69
C LEU A 15 10.43 -7.51 9.58
N TYR A 16 10.35 -7.35 10.90
CA TYR A 16 10.53 -8.45 11.85
C TYR A 16 9.52 -9.57 11.61
N VAL A 17 8.25 -9.24 11.39
CA VAL A 17 7.21 -10.24 11.10
C VAL A 17 7.51 -11.01 9.83
N ILE A 18 7.93 -10.32 8.76
CA ILE A 18 8.28 -10.95 7.48
C ILE A 18 9.49 -11.86 7.65
N ASP A 19 10.55 -11.39 8.30
CA ASP A 19 11.78 -12.16 8.54
C ASP A 19 11.51 -13.44 9.35
N GLU A 20 10.74 -13.31 10.43
CA GLU A 20 10.31 -14.44 11.25
C GLU A 20 9.48 -15.45 10.45
N LEU A 21 8.58 -14.98 9.57
CA LEU A 21 7.79 -15.87 8.71
C LEU A 21 8.65 -16.57 7.67
N LEU A 22 9.64 -15.91 7.10
CA LEU A 22 10.59 -16.51 6.17
C LEU A 22 11.43 -17.59 6.87
N ARG A 23 11.97 -17.29 8.06
CA ARG A 23 12.78 -18.25 8.84
C ARG A 23 12.00 -19.50 9.24
N ARG A 24 10.73 -19.36 9.64
CA ARG A 24 9.82 -20.50 9.94
C ARG A 24 9.47 -21.37 8.73
N ARG A 25 9.88 -20.96 7.54
CA ARG A 25 9.54 -21.57 6.25
C ARG A 25 10.78 -21.83 5.40
N GLU A 26 11.99 -21.65 5.93
CA GLU A 26 13.25 -21.78 5.20
C GLU A 26 13.40 -23.18 4.55
N ASP A 27 13.06 -24.23 5.29
CA ASP A 27 13.11 -25.62 4.79
C ASP A 27 11.88 -26.03 3.96
N LYS A 28 11.00 -25.08 3.62
CA LYS A 28 9.73 -25.36 2.93
C LYS A 28 9.70 -24.66 1.58
N ASN A 29 9.21 -25.37 0.56
CA ASN A 29 8.93 -24.79 -0.75
C ASN A 29 7.62 -23.96 -0.69
N ILE A 30 7.64 -22.86 0.05
CA ILE A 30 6.49 -21.97 0.26
C ILE A 30 6.88 -20.55 -0.16
N HIS A 31 6.16 -20.03 -1.16
CA HIS A 31 6.26 -18.64 -1.57
C HIS A 31 5.37 -17.75 -0.69
N LEU A 32 6.00 -16.85 0.08
CA LEU A 32 5.30 -15.97 1.00
C LEU A 32 4.71 -14.77 0.26
N ARG A 33 3.40 -14.60 0.35
CA ARG A 33 2.68 -13.44 -0.20
C ARG A 33 2.14 -12.59 0.95
N VAL A 34 2.64 -11.36 1.05
CA VAL A 34 2.29 -10.42 2.12
C VAL A 34 1.54 -9.25 1.51
N VAL A 35 0.39 -8.94 2.10
CA VAL A 35 -0.39 -7.75 1.77
C VAL A 35 -0.26 -6.76 2.93
N TYR A 36 0.15 -5.53 2.65
CA TYR A 36 0.32 -4.47 3.64
C TYR A 36 0.16 -3.09 3.00
N ASP A 37 -0.46 -2.14 3.68
CA ASP A 37 -0.81 -0.83 3.12
C ASP A 37 0.40 -0.13 2.53
N ILE A 38 1.50 -0.10 3.29
CA ILE A 38 2.76 0.51 2.85
C ILE A 38 3.76 -0.51 2.29
N ALA A 39 3.29 -1.59 1.66
CA ALA A 39 4.14 -2.61 1.03
C ALA A 39 5.17 -2.01 0.07
N CYS A 40 4.84 -0.92 -0.63
CA CYS A 40 5.80 -0.22 -1.50
C CYS A 40 6.97 0.41 -0.73
N VAL A 41 6.73 0.88 0.49
CA VAL A 41 7.77 1.44 1.38
C VAL A 41 8.63 0.31 1.93
N VAL A 42 8.02 -0.79 2.38
CA VAL A 42 8.72 -2.01 2.80
C VAL A 42 9.64 -2.52 1.69
N ALA A 43 9.12 -2.67 0.47
CA ALA A 43 9.88 -3.08 -0.71
C ALA A 43 11.05 -2.13 -1.02
N SER A 44 10.83 -0.81 -0.90
CA SER A 44 11.90 0.17 -1.07
C SER A 44 12.96 0.06 0.02
N HIS A 45 12.56 -0.25 1.26
CA HIS A 45 13.49 -0.43 2.36
C HIS A 45 14.37 -1.66 2.15
N PHE A 46 13.78 -2.79 1.73
CA PHE A 46 14.55 -3.96 1.29
C PHE A 46 15.59 -3.56 0.26
N ARG A 47 15.20 -2.92 -0.86
CA ARG A 47 16.14 -2.57 -1.94
C ARG A 47 17.24 -1.58 -1.55
N VAL A 48 16.98 -0.63 -0.66
CA VAL A 48 17.90 0.48 -0.35
C VAL A 48 18.78 0.19 0.86
N LYS A 49 18.24 -0.50 1.87
CA LYS A 49 18.88 -0.67 3.17
C LYS A 49 19.36 -2.10 3.41
N ILE A 50 18.65 -3.10 2.87
CA ILE A 50 19.02 -4.50 2.97
C ILE A 50 19.67 -4.88 1.63
N ARG A 51 21.01 -4.90 1.58
CA ARG A 51 21.79 -4.99 0.32
C ARG A 51 21.46 -6.22 -0.55
N GLU A 52 20.74 -7.20 -0.02
CA GLU A 52 20.30 -8.42 -0.68
C GLU A 52 18.99 -8.25 -1.48
N GLY A 53 18.30 -7.12 -1.36
CA GLY A 53 17.04 -6.87 -2.05
C GLY A 53 15.85 -7.57 -1.39
N ILE A 54 14.82 -7.85 -2.18
CA ILE A 54 13.63 -8.60 -1.71
C ILE A 54 13.95 -10.09 -1.87
N PRO A 55 13.78 -10.93 -0.81
CA PRO A 55 13.95 -12.37 -0.91
C PRO A 55 13.16 -12.99 -2.07
N GLN A 56 13.73 -13.98 -2.76
CA GLN A 56 13.11 -14.57 -3.95
C GLN A 56 11.75 -15.24 -3.66
N ASN A 57 11.61 -15.81 -2.47
CA ASN A 57 10.39 -16.44 -1.98
C ASN A 57 9.40 -15.46 -1.32
N LEU A 58 9.55 -14.14 -1.54
CA LEU A 58 8.68 -13.10 -0.99
C LEU A 58 8.06 -12.26 -2.10
N SER A 59 6.75 -12.06 -2.03
CA SER A 59 6.04 -11.05 -2.81
C SER A 59 5.20 -10.15 -1.92
N LEU A 60 5.24 -8.85 -2.24
CA LEU A 60 4.59 -7.80 -1.48
C LEU A 60 3.50 -7.17 -2.34
N ALA A 61 2.33 -6.91 -1.77
CA ALA A 61 1.23 -6.17 -2.39
C ALA A 61 0.57 -5.23 -1.38
N ALA A 62 -0.19 -4.25 -1.86
CA ALA A 62 -1.07 -3.43 -1.02
C ALA A 62 -2.54 -3.83 -1.25
N PRO A 63 -3.43 -3.65 -0.26
CA PRO A 63 -4.84 -3.96 -0.42
C PRO A 63 -5.47 -3.26 -1.64
N ALA A 64 -6.48 -3.92 -2.23
CA ALA A 64 -7.08 -3.51 -3.50
C ALA A 64 -7.71 -2.12 -3.44
N PHE A 65 -8.21 -1.69 -2.27
CA PHE A 65 -8.74 -0.34 -2.08
C PHE A 65 -7.63 0.66 -1.74
N HIS A 66 -6.78 0.29 -0.79
CA HIS A 66 -5.69 1.14 -0.30
C HIS A 66 -4.69 1.55 -1.39
N ILE A 67 -4.44 0.66 -2.37
CA ILE A 67 -3.47 0.92 -3.43
C ILE A 67 -3.80 2.18 -4.25
N TYR A 68 -5.07 2.56 -4.41
CA TYR A 68 -5.46 3.77 -5.15
C TYR A 68 -4.97 5.06 -4.48
N GLY A 69 -4.70 5.05 -3.17
CA GLY A 69 -4.07 6.16 -2.45
C GLY A 69 -2.58 6.32 -2.75
N HIS A 70 -1.95 5.36 -3.45
CA HIS A 70 -0.53 5.40 -3.77
C HIS A 70 -0.28 6.04 -5.14
N LYS A 71 0.96 6.46 -5.38
CA LYS A 71 1.41 6.97 -6.69
C LYS A 71 1.23 5.91 -7.77
N LEU A 72 0.97 6.33 -9.01
CA LEU A 72 0.77 5.44 -10.17
C LEU A 72 1.80 4.29 -10.27
N PRO A 73 3.12 4.50 -10.08
CA PRO A 73 4.08 3.40 -10.12
C PRO A 73 3.91 2.35 -9.03
N CYS A 74 3.37 2.72 -7.87
CA CYS A 74 3.04 1.76 -6.83
C CYS A 74 1.79 0.97 -7.22
N GLN A 75 0.77 1.62 -7.78
CA GLN A 75 -0.46 0.96 -8.23
C GLN A 75 -0.19 -0.15 -9.25
N ILE A 76 0.68 0.14 -10.21
CA ILE A 76 1.07 -0.81 -11.24
C ILE A 76 1.85 -2.00 -10.67
N LYS A 77 2.74 -1.75 -9.69
CA LYS A 77 3.66 -2.76 -9.15
C LYS A 77 3.15 -3.59 -7.99
N TYR A 78 2.26 -3.03 -7.16
CA TYR A 78 1.89 -3.62 -5.87
C TYR A 78 0.38 -3.87 -5.74
N SER A 79 -0.41 -3.68 -6.80
CA SER A 79 -1.84 -4.03 -6.76
C SER A 79 -2.03 -5.55 -6.73
N THR A 80 -2.84 -6.04 -5.79
CA THR A 80 -3.25 -7.46 -5.73
C THR A 80 -4.01 -7.93 -6.96
N ARG A 81 -4.60 -7.00 -7.73
CA ARG A 81 -5.30 -7.29 -8.99
C ARG A 81 -4.36 -7.45 -10.18
N ARG A 82 -3.11 -7.00 -10.04
CA ARG A 82 -2.09 -7.05 -11.11
C ARG A 82 -1.00 -8.08 -10.82
N LEU A 83 -0.75 -8.37 -9.55
CA LEU A 83 0.27 -9.32 -9.12
C LEU A 83 -0.24 -10.77 -9.13
N GLU A 84 0.60 -11.65 -9.65
CA GLU A 84 0.29 -13.07 -9.74
C GLU A 84 0.30 -13.77 -8.37
N GLY A 85 -0.66 -14.69 -8.18
CA GLY A 85 -0.77 -15.54 -7.02
C GLY A 85 -1.37 -14.90 -5.76
N PHE A 86 -1.85 -13.65 -5.83
CA PHE A 86 -2.61 -13.03 -4.73
C PHE A 86 -4.11 -13.42 -4.73
N GLY A 87 -4.58 -14.16 -5.74
CA GLY A 87 -5.91 -14.76 -5.76
C GLY A 87 -7.06 -13.74 -5.66
N LEU A 88 -6.89 -12.55 -6.24
CA LEU A 88 -7.85 -11.43 -6.18
C LEU A 88 -8.27 -11.04 -4.75
N THR A 89 -7.39 -11.29 -3.77
CA THR A 89 -7.62 -10.86 -2.39
C THR A 89 -7.79 -9.33 -2.33
N ASP A 90 -8.78 -8.88 -1.57
CA ASP A 90 -8.95 -7.46 -1.29
C ASP A 90 -7.88 -6.92 -0.34
N GLY A 91 -7.21 -7.79 0.42
CA GLY A 91 -6.21 -7.41 1.40
C GLY A 91 -6.77 -6.93 2.74
N GLU A 92 -8.09 -6.91 2.91
CA GLU A 92 -8.77 -6.26 4.04
C GLU A 92 -8.88 -7.19 5.27
N GLY A 93 -7.83 -7.98 5.53
CA GLY A 93 -7.81 -9.00 6.58
C GLY A 93 -7.72 -8.37 7.97
N MET A 94 -6.97 -7.28 8.09
CA MET A 94 -6.75 -6.56 9.35
C MET A 94 -7.99 -5.77 9.77
N GLU A 95 -8.73 -5.22 8.82
CA GLU A 95 -9.95 -4.46 9.00
C GLU A 95 -11.07 -5.36 9.52
N ARG A 96 -11.14 -6.60 9.00
CA ARG A 96 -12.04 -7.64 9.53
C ARG A 96 -11.67 -8.03 10.95
N LEU A 97 -10.38 -8.12 11.26
CA LEU A 97 -9.90 -8.39 12.61
C LEU A 97 -10.25 -7.22 13.55
N TRP A 98 -10.03 -5.97 13.15
CA TRP A 98 -10.39 -4.79 13.94
C TRP A 98 -11.90 -4.70 14.17
N SER A 99 -12.72 -5.02 13.16
CA SER A 99 -14.17 -5.12 13.31
C SER A 99 -14.57 -6.15 14.37
N PHE A 100 -13.93 -7.33 14.36
CA PHE A 100 -14.12 -8.34 15.41
C PHE A 100 -13.70 -7.81 16.79
N LEU A 101 -12.55 -7.15 16.89
CA LEU A 101 -11.98 -6.62 18.14
C LEU A 101 -12.75 -5.41 18.70
N ARG A 102 -13.52 -4.70 17.87
CA ARG A 102 -14.25 -3.48 18.26
C ARG A 102 -15.10 -3.66 19.51
N ARG A 103 -15.72 -4.83 19.69
CA ARG A 103 -16.54 -5.14 20.88
C ARG A 103 -15.74 -5.15 22.19
N PHE A 104 -14.47 -5.54 22.12
CA PHE A 104 -13.59 -5.65 23.29
C PHE A 104 -13.12 -4.28 23.78
N ALA A 105 -13.15 -3.24 22.94
CA ALA A 105 -12.75 -1.89 23.33
C ALA A 105 -13.55 -1.37 24.53
N ARG A 106 -14.87 -1.63 24.57
CA ARG A 106 -15.74 -1.25 25.69
C ARG A 106 -15.54 -2.14 26.92
N VAL A 107 -15.40 -3.45 26.72
CA VAL A 107 -15.26 -4.44 27.81
C VAL A 107 -13.93 -4.27 28.55
N THR A 108 -12.88 -3.90 27.83
CA THR A 108 -11.52 -3.75 28.38
C THR A 108 -11.21 -2.35 28.89
N LYS A 109 -12.17 -1.42 28.87
CA LYS A 109 -11.92 -0.01 29.18
C LYS A 109 -11.44 0.20 30.61
N GLU A 110 -12.09 -0.46 31.57
CA GLU A 110 -11.82 -0.32 33.01
C GLU A 110 -10.89 -1.44 33.55
N MET A 111 -10.32 -2.26 32.66
CA MET A 111 -9.41 -3.34 33.04
C MET A 111 -8.00 -2.81 33.29
N THR A 112 -7.28 -3.45 34.22
CA THR A 112 -5.84 -3.20 34.38
C THR A 112 -5.10 -3.54 33.08
N PRO A 113 -3.93 -2.93 32.81
CA PRO A 113 -3.17 -3.21 31.59
C PRO A 113 -2.86 -4.71 31.37
N SER A 114 -2.58 -5.46 32.44
CA SER A 114 -2.35 -6.90 32.38
C SER A 114 -3.61 -7.66 31.95
N HIS A 115 -4.73 -7.46 32.65
CA HIS A 115 -5.98 -8.16 32.32
C HIS A 115 -6.50 -7.78 30.92
N ARG A 116 -6.27 -6.53 30.50
CA ARG A 116 -6.58 -6.10 29.13
C ARG A 116 -5.74 -6.85 28.10
N LEU A 117 -4.44 -7.03 28.35
CA LEU A 117 -3.56 -7.78 27.46
C LEU A 117 -3.99 -9.25 27.36
N ASP A 118 -4.30 -9.88 28.50
CA ASP A 118 -4.74 -11.28 28.54
C ASP A 118 -6.03 -11.47 27.76
N LEU A 119 -7.05 -10.64 28.01
CA LEU A 119 -8.34 -10.73 27.30
C LEU A 119 -8.19 -10.52 25.79
N LEU A 120 -7.41 -9.52 25.38
CA LEU A 120 -7.17 -9.28 23.95
C LEU A 120 -6.38 -10.42 23.32
N THR A 121 -5.43 -11.01 24.04
CA THR A 121 -4.67 -12.18 23.58
C THR A 121 -5.60 -13.37 23.36
N ASP A 122 -6.49 -13.66 24.31
CA ASP A 122 -7.49 -14.72 24.18
C ASP A 122 -8.44 -14.48 23.00
N ALA A 123 -8.89 -13.24 22.80
CA ALA A 123 -9.71 -12.87 21.66
C ALA A 123 -8.99 -13.11 20.32
N LEU A 124 -7.71 -12.73 20.23
CA LEU A 124 -6.87 -12.94 19.05
C LEU A 124 -6.60 -14.43 18.77
N LEU A 125 -6.33 -15.21 19.81
CA LEU A 125 -6.16 -16.66 19.71
C LEU A 125 -7.46 -17.35 19.28
N HIS A 126 -8.60 -16.93 19.84
CA HIS A 126 -9.91 -17.41 19.42
C HIS A 126 -10.18 -17.09 17.94
N TYR A 127 -9.92 -15.85 17.50
CA TYR A 127 -10.06 -15.46 16.09
C TYR A 127 -9.17 -16.30 15.18
N GLY A 128 -7.90 -16.51 15.56
CA GLY A 128 -6.96 -17.34 14.82
C GLY A 128 -7.40 -18.81 14.71
N ARG A 129 -7.89 -19.40 15.81
CA ARG A 129 -8.46 -20.75 15.82
C ARG A 129 -9.65 -20.85 14.87
N ARG A 130 -10.59 -19.91 14.96
CA ARG A 130 -11.75 -19.87 14.07
C ARG A 130 -11.34 -19.73 12.59
N LYS A 131 -10.36 -18.88 12.28
CA LYS A 131 -9.85 -18.77 10.90
C LYS A 131 -9.21 -20.05 10.39
N SER A 132 -8.61 -20.83 11.29
CA SER A 132 -8.01 -22.13 10.95
C SER A 132 -9.08 -23.19 10.72
N THR A 133 -10.14 -23.23 11.53
CA THR A 133 -11.27 -24.16 11.35
C THR A 133 -12.07 -23.83 10.09
N ASP A 134 -12.28 -22.55 9.80
CA ASP A 134 -13.06 -22.10 8.65
C ASP A 134 -12.25 -22.13 7.33
N LEU A 135 -11.00 -22.62 7.35
CA LEU A 135 -10.09 -22.54 6.21
C LEU A 135 -10.59 -23.35 5.02
N GLU A 136 -11.06 -24.58 5.25
CA GLU A 136 -11.58 -25.47 4.20
C GLU A 136 -12.77 -24.84 3.47
N VAL A 137 -13.71 -24.29 4.24
CA VAL A 137 -14.91 -23.63 3.70
C VAL A 137 -14.53 -22.38 2.92
N GLN A 138 -13.61 -21.58 3.44
CA GLN A 138 -13.13 -20.38 2.75
C GLN A 138 -12.42 -20.70 1.44
N LEU A 139 -11.63 -21.79 1.38
CA LEU A 139 -10.94 -22.19 0.16
C LEU A 139 -11.93 -22.66 -0.90
N LEU A 140 -12.92 -23.48 -0.54
CA LEU A 140 -13.99 -23.92 -1.46
C LEU A 140 -14.78 -22.74 -2.02
N GLN A 141 -15.21 -21.80 -1.16
CA GLN A 141 -15.92 -20.60 -1.59
C GLN A 141 -15.08 -19.69 -2.50
N ARG A 142 -13.77 -19.61 -2.24
CA ARG A 142 -12.86 -18.83 -3.09
C ARG A 142 -12.65 -19.49 -4.45
N LEU A 143 -12.59 -20.82 -4.51
CA LEU A 143 -12.47 -21.56 -5.77
C LEU A 143 -13.71 -21.35 -6.65
N ASP A 144 -14.91 -21.57 -6.10
CA ASP A 144 -16.18 -21.35 -6.82
C ASP A 144 -16.30 -19.90 -7.33
N ARG A 145 -15.90 -18.93 -6.51
CA ARG A 145 -15.85 -17.52 -6.93
C ARG A 145 -14.84 -17.29 -8.04
N ALA A 146 -13.66 -17.90 -7.96
CA ALA A 146 -12.60 -17.74 -8.97
C ALA A 146 -13.04 -18.27 -10.33
N GLU A 147 -13.71 -19.42 -10.37
CA GLU A 147 -14.27 -20.00 -11.61
C GLU A 147 -15.29 -19.05 -12.24
N LYS A 148 -16.25 -18.56 -11.45
CA LYS A 148 -17.26 -17.60 -11.93
C LYS A 148 -16.65 -16.31 -12.45
N ILE A 149 -15.69 -15.74 -11.72
CA ILE A 149 -15.00 -14.52 -12.14
C ILE A 149 -14.18 -14.76 -13.42
N SER A 150 -13.57 -15.94 -13.58
CA SER A 150 -12.82 -16.27 -14.79
C SER A 150 -13.70 -16.26 -16.04
N ILE A 151 -14.91 -16.82 -15.94
CA ILE A 151 -15.88 -16.83 -17.06
C ILE A 151 -16.28 -15.39 -17.41
N LEU A 152 -16.70 -14.60 -16.41
CA LEU A 152 -17.09 -13.20 -16.64
C LEU A 152 -15.95 -12.37 -17.23
N ALA A 153 -14.71 -12.56 -16.74
CA ALA A 153 -13.55 -11.85 -17.27
C ALA A 153 -13.26 -12.21 -18.73
N GLN A 154 -13.47 -13.47 -19.14
CA GLN A 154 -13.31 -13.89 -20.54
C GLN A 154 -14.38 -13.26 -21.45
N GLU A 155 -15.62 -13.18 -20.98
CA GLU A 155 -16.73 -12.52 -21.67
C GLU A 155 -16.46 -11.01 -21.83
N ASP A 156 -16.04 -10.35 -20.75
CA ASP A 156 -15.69 -8.92 -20.74
C ASP A 156 -14.54 -8.63 -21.71
N ILE A 157 -13.46 -9.41 -21.66
CA ILE A 157 -12.32 -9.28 -22.59
C ILE A 157 -12.79 -9.46 -24.04
N SER A 158 -13.64 -10.45 -24.30
CA SER A 158 -14.16 -10.72 -25.64
C SER A 158 -15.02 -9.56 -26.16
N SER A 159 -15.86 -8.95 -25.32
CA SER A 159 -16.66 -7.78 -25.70
C SER A 159 -15.77 -6.57 -26.01
N VAL A 160 -14.78 -6.29 -25.15
CA VAL A 160 -13.85 -5.18 -25.33
C VAL A 160 -13.03 -5.35 -26.62
N ILE A 161 -12.58 -6.56 -26.93
CA ILE A 161 -11.85 -6.85 -28.18
C ILE A 161 -12.75 -6.65 -29.40
N ARG A 162 -14.01 -7.10 -29.34
CA ARG A 162 -14.98 -6.93 -30.43
C ARG A 162 -15.30 -5.46 -30.71
N GLU A 163 -15.37 -4.64 -29.67
CA GLU A 163 -15.64 -3.20 -29.75
C GLU A 163 -14.41 -2.37 -30.13
N ALA A 164 -13.22 -2.98 -30.11
CA ALA A 164 -11.99 -2.27 -30.45
C ALA A 164 -11.99 -1.83 -31.93
N PRO A 165 -11.62 -0.57 -32.22
CA PRO A 165 -11.57 -0.07 -33.60
C PRO A 165 -10.44 -0.68 -34.44
N VAL A 166 -9.55 -1.45 -33.81
CA VAL A 166 -8.41 -2.12 -34.41
C VAL A 166 -8.34 -3.56 -33.92
N LEU A 167 -7.77 -4.45 -34.72
CA LEU A 167 -7.51 -5.82 -34.30
C LEU A 167 -6.51 -5.80 -33.14
N VAL A 168 -6.96 -6.22 -31.95
CA VAL A 168 -6.14 -6.34 -30.75
C VAL A 168 -5.85 -7.81 -30.50
N SER A 169 -4.57 -8.18 -30.48
CA SER A 169 -4.14 -9.52 -30.08
C SER A 169 -3.72 -9.57 -28.62
N GLU A 170 -3.64 -10.77 -28.03
CA GLU A 170 -3.05 -10.94 -26.70
C GLU A 170 -1.61 -10.40 -26.60
N ARG A 171 -0.84 -10.48 -27.69
CA ARG A 171 0.53 -9.93 -27.73
C ARG A 171 0.54 -8.41 -27.60
N ASP A 172 -0.48 -7.73 -28.10
CA ASP A 172 -0.60 -6.28 -27.96
C ASP A 172 -0.89 -5.89 -26.51
N MET A 173 -1.79 -6.62 -25.84
CA MET A 173 -2.09 -6.42 -24.42
C MET A 173 -0.84 -6.62 -23.55
N GLU A 174 -0.08 -7.67 -23.80
CA GLU A 174 1.13 -7.98 -23.04
C GLU A 174 2.23 -6.94 -23.29
N ARG A 175 2.36 -6.47 -24.53
CA ARG A 175 3.25 -5.35 -24.88
C ARG A 175 2.83 -4.07 -24.15
N TRP A 176 1.54 -3.76 -24.07
CA TRP A 176 1.05 -2.57 -23.38
C TRP A 176 1.25 -2.64 -21.87
N LYS A 177 0.98 -3.79 -21.24
CA LYS A 177 1.26 -4.03 -19.82
C LYS A 177 2.74 -3.80 -19.51
N LYS A 178 3.65 -4.33 -20.33
CA LYS A 178 5.09 -4.15 -20.18
C LYS A 178 5.50 -2.68 -20.33
N ARG A 179 5.00 -2.01 -21.38
CA ARG A 179 5.26 -0.58 -21.62
C ARG A 179 4.78 0.29 -20.46
N GLU A 180 3.60 0.00 -19.90
CA GLU A 180 3.06 0.74 -18.76
C GLU A 180 3.97 0.59 -17.52
N ILE A 181 4.46 -0.62 -17.24
CA ILE A 181 5.42 -0.88 -16.17
C ILE A 181 6.73 -0.09 -16.38
N GLU A 182 7.25 -0.09 -17.60
CA GLU A 182 8.48 0.65 -17.96
C GLU A 182 8.30 2.17 -17.78
N LEU A 183 7.20 2.73 -18.28
CA LEU A 183 6.89 4.15 -18.14
C LEU A 183 6.71 4.55 -16.68
N ALA A 184 6.10 3.69 -15.87
CA ALA A 184 5.94 3.93 -14.44
C ALA A 184 7.27 3.86 -13.66
N GLN A 185 8.26 3.14 -14.18
CA GLN A 185 9.60 3.07 -13.60
C GLN A 185 10.48 4.25 -13.97
N GLN A 186 10.25 4.85 -15.13
CA GLN A 186 10.88 6.10 -15.49
C GLN A 186 10.41 7.18 -14.52
N LYS A 187 11.28 7.52 -13.55
CA LYS A 187 11.12 8.78 -12.83
C LYS A 187 11.18 9.87 -13.89
N GLN A 188 10.04 10.46 -14.25
CA GLN A 188 10.10 11.84 -14.73
C GLN A 188 10.77 12.60 -13.61
N LYS A 189 12.05 12.97 -13.79
CA LYS A 189 12.65 13.98 -12.94
C LYS A 189 11.67 15.15 -13.01
N PRO A 190 11.14 15.64 -11.88
CA PRO A 190 10.43 16.90 -11.96
C PRO A 190 11.38 17.84 -12.70
N ILE A 191 10.90 18.43 -13.79
CA ILE A 191 11.49 19.66 -14.34
C ILE A 191 11.79 20.51 -13.10
N HIS A 192 12.94 21.17 -13.02
CA HIS A 192 13.36 21.99 -11.89
C HIS A 192 12.41 23.20 -11.65
N THR A 193 11.12 22.97 -11.47
CA THR A 193 10.12 23.92 -11.06
C THR A 193 10.14 23.93 -9.54
N VAL A 194 10.66 25.03 -9.01
CA VAL A 194 10.56 25.35 -7.58
C VAL A 194 9.09 25.16 -7.17
N CYS A 195 8.84 24.24 -6.22
CA CYS A 195 7.49 23.97 -5.75
C CYS A 195 6.81 25.27 -5.30
N ARG A 196 5.52 25.44 -5.61
CA ARG A 196 4.76 26.67 -5.34
C ARG A 196 4.96 27.18 -3.91
N TRP A 197 4.87 26.32 -2.91
CA TRP A 197 5.07 26.71 -1.50
C TRP A 197 6.49 27.24 -1.20
N LYS A 198 7.54 26.74 -1.85
CA LYS A 198 8.91 27.28 -1.70
C LYS A 198 9.01 28.68 -2.30
N ARG A 199 8.35 28.89 -3.44
CA ARG A 199 8.26 30.21 -4.07
C ARG A 199 7.50 31.17 -3.17
N ASP A 200 6.35 30.76 -2.66
CA ASP A 200 5.51 31.57 -1.77
C ASP A 200 6.24 31.90 -0.46
N TYR A 201 6.95 30.92 0.13
CA TYR A 201 7.78 31.13 1.31
C TYR A 201 8.89 32.17 1.07
N ILE A 202 9.66 32.03 -0.02
CA ILE A 202 10.73 32.98 -0.35
C ILE A 202 10.15 34.37 -0.62
N THR A 203 9.04 34.48 -1.38
CA THR A 203 8.37 35.75 -1.66
C THR A 203 7.92 36.44 -0.35
N ASN A 204 7.27 35.70 0.54
CA ASN A 204 6.81 36.21 1.82
C ASN A 204 7.99 36.60 2.72
N LEU A 205 9.09 35.84 2.68
CA LEU A 205 10.30 36.15 3.44
C LEU A 205 10.96 37.45 2.95
N ILE A 206 11.05 37.65 1.62
CA ILE A 206 11.54 38.90 1.03
C ILE A 206 10.64 40.08 1.43
N GLN A 207 9.32 39.92 1.34
CA GLN A 207 8.37 40.95 1.78
C GLN A 207 8.55 41.29 3.26
N PHE A 208 8.67 40.29 4.12
CA PHE A 208 8.90 40.48 5.56
C PHE A 208 10.16 41.30 5.83
N TYR A 209 11.28 40.96 5.18
CA TYR A 209 12.52 41.74 5.37
C TYR A 209 12.43 43.15 4.81
N LYS A 210 11.73 43.37 3.69
CA LYS A 210 11.44 44.72 3.17
C LYS A 210 10.64 45.57 4.16
N PHE A 211 9.61 44.98 4.78
CA PHE A 211 8.84 45.66 5.84
C PHE A 211 9.69 45.93 7.08
N LYS A 212 10.57 45.00 7.45
CA LYS A 212 11.45 45.13 8.62
C LYS A 212 12.59 46.13 8.43
N SER A 213 13.10 46.30 7.21
CA SER A 213 14.20 47.23 6.90
C SER A 213 13.77 48.69 6.73
N GLY A 214 12.48 49.00 6.83
CA GLY A 214 12.00 50.38 6.95
C GLY A 214 12.20 51.26 5.72
N THR A 215 12.21 50.71 4.50
CA THR A 215 12.19 51.52 3.28
C THR A 215 10.77 52.06 3.05
N ARG A 216 10.43 53.15 3.73
CA ARG A 216 9.41 54.11 3.24
C ARG A 216 10.05 54.84 2.07
N GLU A 217 9.87 54.32 0.85
CA GLU A 217 10.02 55.18 -0.33
C GLU A 217 8.87 56.20 -0.29
N LEU A 218 9.22 57.40 0.16
CA LEU A 218 8.45 58.61 -0.04
C LEU A 218 8.30 58.77 -1.56
N TYR A 219 7.06 58.66 -2.05
CA TYR A 219 6.73 59.19 -3.37
C TYR A 219 6.99 60.70 -3.31
N MET A 220 8.15 61.13 -3.83
CA MET A 220 8.37 62.54 -4.11
C MET A 220 7.46 62.93 -5.26
N GLU A 221 6.57 63.87 -4.96
CA GLU A 221 5.93 64.73 -5.95
C GLU A 221 7.03 65.42 -6.77
N ASP A 222 7.04 65.17 -8.07
CA ASP A 222 7.62 66.09 -9.04
C ASP A 222 6.60 66.22 -10.17
N GLY A 223 5.97 67.39 -10.23
CA GLY A 223 4.90 67.70 -11.16
C GLY A 223 4.35 69.11 -10.95
N THR A 224 5.24 70.11 -10.98
CA THR A 224 4.88 71.51 -11.25
C THR A 224 5.67 72.03 -12.44
N GLU A 225 5.05 72.05 -13.61
CA GLU A 225 4.73 73.25 -14.43
C GLU A 225 3.90 72.82 -15.66
#